data_AF-A0A3D2LBJ8-F1
#
_entry.id   AF-A0A3D2LBJ8-F1
#
_cell.length_a   1.000
_cell.length_b   1.000
_cell.length_c   1.000
_cell.angle_alpha   90.00
_cell.angle_beta   90.00
_cell.angle_gamma   90.00
#
_symmetry.space_group_name_H-M   'P 1'
#
loop_
_entity.id
_entity.type
_entity.pdbx_description
1 polymer ?
#
loop_
_entity_poly.entity_id
_entity_poly.type
_entity_poly.pdbx_seq_one_letter_code
_entity_poly.pdbx_strand_id
1 'polypeptide(L)' 'MKAFTQLTGTAAPLLEKGKPMSNVDTDMIIPKQFLKTTERTGLSKGLFHELKTLSDGSPRSDFVLNRPEYATASILIAGE' A
#
# COMPACT_ATOMS: atom_id res chain seq x y z
N MET A 1 -16.98 6.15 12.71
CA MET A 1 -15.66 6.80 12.51
C MET A 1 -15.06 7.11 13.88
N LYS A 2 -13.73 7.09 14.03
CA LYS A 2 -13.04 7.52 15.26
C LYS A 2 -12.49 8.92 15.05
N ALA A 3 -12.52 9.77 16.08
CA ALA A 3 -11.86 11.07 16.01
C ALA A 3 -10.35 10.86 15.78
N PHE A 4 -9.78 11.57 14.81
CA PHE A 4 -8.34 11.56 14.54
C PHE A 4 -7.74 12.83 15.16
N THR A 5 -7.01 12.68 16.26
CA THR A 5 -6.39 13.80 16.99
C THR A 5 -4.88 13.85 16.79
N GLN A 6 -4.22 12.70 16.98
CA GLN A 6 -2.78 12.56 16.83
C GLN A 6 -2.44 11.14 16.37
N LEU A 7 -1.46 11.02 15.48
CA LEU A 7 -0.84 9.75 15.07
C LEU A 7 0.67 9.93 15.12
N THR A 8 1.37 9.04 15.82
CA THR A 8 2.82 8.89 15.75
C THR A 8 3.10 7.48 15.27
N GLY A 9 3.95 7.33 14.26
CA GLY A 9 4.26 6.01 13.70
C GLY A 9 5.32 6.09 12.62
N THR A 10 5.78 4.92 12.18
CA THR A 10 6.75 4.79 11.10
C THR A 10 6.12 5.25 9.77
N ALA A 11 6.87 6.09 9.04
CA ALA A 11 6.49 6.53 7.71
C ALA A 11 7.22 5.71 6.63
N ALA A 12 6.47 5.15 5.69
CA ALA A 12 6.99 4.43 4.54
C ALA A 12 7.03 5.35 3.31
N PRO A 13 8.18 5.53 2.65
CA PRO A 13 8.26 6.29 1.41
C PRO A 13 7.85 5.43 0.21
N LEU A 14 6.79 5.81 -0.49
CA LEU A 14 6.37 5.18 -1.75
C LEU A 14 7.22 5.76 -2.88
N LEU A 15 8.27 5.04 -3.26
CA LEU A 15 9.23 5.49 -4.27
C LEU A 15 9.13 4.69 -5.56
N GLU A 16 9.27 5.38 -6.69
CA GLU A 16 9.56 4.79 -7.99
C GLU A 16 10.91 5.32 -8.48
N LYS A 17 11.84 4.40 -8.81
CA LYS A 17 13.18 4.75 -9.35
C LYS A 17 13.91 5.83 -8.53
N GLY A 18 13.78 5.75 -7.20
CA GLY A 18 14.43 6.68 -6.25
C GLY A 18 13.74 8.03 -6.07
N LYS A 19 12.56 8.25 -6.65
CA LYS A 19 11.75 9.47 -6.48
C LYS A 19 10.39 9.13 -5.86
N PRO A 20 9.74 10.06 -5.13
CA PRO A 20 8.36 9.87 -4.71
C PRO A 20 7.47 9.49 -5.90
N MET A 21 6.68 8.43 -5.73
CA MET A 21 5.78 7.94 -6.77
C MET A 21 4.63 8.92 -6.94
N SER A 22 4.52 9.49 -8.13
CA SER A 22 3.46 10.41 -8.53
C SER A 22 2.32 9.70 -9.25
N ASN A 23 1.16 10.35 -9.33
CA ASN A 23 -0.04 9.90 -10.03
C ASN A 23 -0.50 8.50 -9.58
N VAL A 24 -0.50 8.26 -8.27
CA VAL A 24 -1.03 7.01 -7.70
C VAL A 24 -2.55 6.98 -7.85
N ASP A 25 -3.04 6.20 -8.81
CA ASP A 25 -4.47 6.10 -9.09
C ASP A 25 -5.20 5.03 -8.25
N THR A 26 -6.52 4.93 -8.43
CA THR A 26 -7.36 4.02 -7.64
C THR A 26 -7.10 2.53 -7.91
N ASP A 27 -6.75 2.16 -9.15
CA ASP A 27 -6.46 0.76 -9.48
C ASP A 27 -5.05 0.37 -8.97
N MET A 28 -4.10 1.31 -8.92
CA MET A 28 -2.81 1.13 -8.24
C MET A 28 -3.00 0.89 -6.74
N ILE A 29 -3.87 1.65 -6.08
CA ILE A 29 -4.16 1.48 -4.64
C ILE A 29 -4.83 0.14 -4.39
N ILE A 30 -5.85 -0.21 -5.17
CA ILE A 30 -6.53 -1.50 -5.07
C ILE A 30 -7.14 -1.89 -6.42
N PRO A 31 -6.65 -2.94 -7.09
CA PRO A 31 -7.19 -3.33 -8.38
C PRO A 31 -8.65 -3.78 -8.30
N LYS A 32 -9.46 -3.40 -9.30
CA LYS A 32 -10.91 -3.70 -9.35
C LYS A 32 -11.32 -5.16 -9.11
N GLN A 33 -10.45 -6.15 -9.38
CA GLN A 33 -10.76 -7.56 -9.11
C GLN A 33 -11.01 -7.85 -7.62
N PHE A 34 -10.42 -7.06 -6.71
CA PHE A 34 -10.64 -7.18 -5.27
C PHE A 34 -11.94 -6.51 -4.80
N LEU A 35 -12.60 -5.73 -5.67
CA LEU A 35 -13.79 -4.95 -5.35
C LEU A 35 -15.10 -5.67 -5.70
N LYS A 36 -15.03 -6.91 -6.20
CA LYS A 36 -16.21 -7.73 -6.54
C LYS A 36 -16.91 -8.36 -5.32
N THR A 37 -16.41 -8.10 -4.10
CA THR A 37 -16.97 -8.63 -2.86
C THR A 37 -18.01 -7.69 -2.26
N THR A 38 -19.00 -8.25 -1.57
CA THR A 38 -19.94 -7.50 -0.72
C THR A 38 -19.47 -7.41 0.74
N GLU A 39 -18.41 -8.15 1.09
CA GLU A 39 -17.81 -8.11 2.42
C GLU A 39 -17.05 -6.81 2.66
N ARG A 40 -17.12 -6.30 3.89
CA ARG A 40 -16.37 -5.11 4.32
C ARG A 40 -14.95 -5.43 4.81
N THR A 41 -14.59 -6.71 4.85
CA THR A 41 -13.32 -7.24 5.35
C THR A 41 -12.47 -7.80 4.22
N GLY A 42 -11.17 -8.00 4.47
CA GLY A 42 -10.27 -8.69 3.53
C GLY A 42 -9.70 -7.86 2.38
N LEU A 43 -10.17 -6.62 2.18
CA LEU A 43 -9.69 -5.71 1.13
C LEU A 43 -8.19 -5.36 1.24
N SER A 44 -7.60 -5.48 2.43
CA SER A 44 -6.16 -5.25 2.64
C SER A 44 -5.26 -6.17 1.79
N LYS A 45 -5.76 -7.34 1.38
CA LYS A 45 -5.06 -8.22 0.43
C LYS A 45 -4.83 -7.53 -0.93
N GLY A 46 -5.76 -6.68 -1.36
CA GLY A 46 -5.68 -5.93 -2.61
C GLY A 46 -4.82 -4.66 -2.58
N LEU A 47 -4.47 -4.15 -1.40
CA LEU A 47 -3.69 -2.91 -1.24
C LEU A 47 -2.37 -2.99 -2.04
N PHE A 48 -2.17 -2.14 -3.04
CA PHE A 48 -1.00 -2.12 -3.92
C PHE A 48 -0.65 -3.49 -4.51
N HIS A 49 -1.64 -4.33 -4.83
CA HIS A 49 -1.41 -5.73 -5.20
C HIS A 49 -0.39 -5.88 -6.34
N GLU A 50 -0.50 -5.08 -7.40
CA GLU A 50 0.38 -5.15 -8.58
C GLU A 50 1.84 -4.71 -8.27
N LEU A 51 2.01 -3.84 -7.28
CA LEU A 51 3.33 -3.36 -6.84
C LEU A 51 3.96 -4.27 -5.78
N LYS A 52 3.14 -4.81 -4.87
CA LYS A 52 3.62 -5.60 -3.72
C LYS A 52 3.74 -7.10 -4.00
N THR A 53 3.17 -7.61 -5.09
CA THR A 53 3.05 -9.06 -5.34
C THR A 53 3.73 -9.43 -6.66
N LEU A 54 4.43 -10.55 -6.67
CA LEU A 54 4.96 -11.19 -7.87
C LEU A 54 3.89 -12.06 -8.54
N SER A 55 4.14 -12.49 -9.78
CA SER A 55 3.19 -13.29 -10.57
C SER A 55 2.86 -14.65 -9.93
N ASP A 56 3.77 -15.18 -9.11
CA ASP A 56 3.59 -16.43 -8.36
C ASP A 56 2.84 -16.23 -7.02
N GLY A 57 2.45 -14.99 -6.70
CA GLY A 57 1.78 -14.63 -5.46
C GLY A 57 2.71 -14.28 -4.29
N SER A 58 4.04 -14.40 -4.46
CA SER A 58 5.00 -14.07 -3.41
C SER A 58 5.19 -12.55 -3.25
N PRO A 59 5.61 -12.06 -2.06
CA PRO A 59 5.86 -10.64 -1.85
C PRO A 59 7.04 -10.12 -2.67
N ARG A 60 6.88 -8.96 -3.31
CA ARG A 60 7.94 -8.26 -4.01
C ARG A 60 8.85 -7.55 -3.01
N SER A 61 10.09 -8.01 -2.84
CA SER A 61 11.00 -7.54 -1.77
C SER A 61 11.46 -6.09 -1.90
N ASP A 62 11.44 -5.53 -3.12
CA ASP A 62 11.79 -4.13 -3.38
C ASP A 62 10.68 -3.15 -2.96
N PHE A 63 9.42 -3.61 -2.88
CA PHE A 63 8.29 -2.78 -2.51
C PHE A 63 8.36 -2.39 -1.03
N VAL A 64 8.22 -1.10 -0.76
CA VAL A 64 8.49 -0.51 0.57
C VAL A 64 7.72 -1.20 1.70
N LEU A 65 6.43 -1.51 1.50
CA LEU A 65 5.59 -2.11 2.55
C LEU A 65 5.85 -3.60 2.78
N ASN A 66 6.67 -4.26 1.97
CA ASN A 66 7.11 -5.63 2.20
C ASN A 66 8.43 -5.70 2.98
N ARG A 67 9.12 -4.57 3.17
CA ARG A 67 10.39 -4.55 3.91
C ARG A 67 10.13 -4.62 5.41
N PRO A 68 10.90 -5.40 6.19
CA PRO A 68 10.70 -5.54 7.63
C PRO A 68 10.69 -4.21 8.39
N GLU A 69 11.50 -3.24 7.96
CA GLU A 69 11.59 -1.92 8.61
C GLU A 69 10.27 -1.13 8.56
N TYR A 70 9.41 -1.40 7.57
CA TYR A 70 8.14 -0.72 7.35
C TYR A 70 6.92 -1.60 7.69
N ALA A 71 7.13 -2.78 8.30
CA ALA A 71 6.05 -3.72 8.61
C ALA A 71 4.96 -3.11 9.53
N THR A 72 5.33 -2.11 10.34
CA THR A 72 4.43 -1.37 11.24
C THR A 72 4.10 0.04 10.74
N ALA A 73 4.42 0.36 9.49
CA ALA A 73 4.18 1.68 8.94
C ALA A 73 2.68 2.01 8.94
N SER A 74 2.36 3.17 9.50
CA SER A 74 0.99 3.70 9.56
C SER A 74 0.84 5.02 8.80
N ILE A 75 1.96 5.53 8.26
CA ILE A 75 2.03 6.75 7.47
C ILE A 75 2.68 6.38 6.12
N LEU A 76 2.10 6.84 5.02
CA LEU A 76 2.64 6.64 3.67
C LEU A 76 2.98 8.02 3.08
N ILE A 77 4.19 8.17 2.53
CA ILE A 77 4.64 9.39 1.87
C ILE A 77 4.72 9.10 0.37
N ALA A 78 3.89 9.77 -0.43
CA ALA A 78 3.85 9.63 -1.89
C ALA A 78 4.19 10.98 -2.58
N GLY A 79 4.32 10.95 -3.91
CA GLY A 79 4.44 12.15 -4.75
C GLY A 79 3.09 12.78 -5.07
N GLU A 80 3.11 13.76 -5.99
CA GLU A 80 1.90 14.38 -6.57
C GLU A 80 1.08 13.37 -7.37
#